data_AF-A0A9K3LD73-F1
#
_entry.id   AF-A0A9K3LD73-F1
#
_cell.length_a   1.000
_cell.length_b   1.000
_cell.length_c   1.000
_cell.angle_alpha   90.00
_cell.angle_beta   90.00
_cell.angle_gamma   90.00
#
_symmetry.space_group_name_H-M   'P 1'
#
loop_
_entity.id
_entity.type
_entity.pdbx_description
1 polymer ?
#
loop_
_entity_poly.entity_id
_entity_poly.type
_entity_poly.pdbx_seq_one_letter_code
_entity_poly.pdbx_strand_id
1 'polypeptide(L)'
;MTRLSFYLKRLGIIVAILLLPENATALSVSKRQQQLQPQFGTKTTTTRSTVPPLFVSTTPKSFYETLSSSNDHVSIAQRLNVKPGMMDFSPRFWKFAWRMHGRLLPLLHIWDKARTADLDNCLKVLWCKALVGLDWNSPAYDGGLAYDMLPSLTRWLVKLPERVFPRLVHFIIELRTVYLDRALQEEMQHAKDLRSVSNVTQQQQNHTDSCFSRIRLVTLGAGYDTRSVKFLNDDGGCQIDEAWELDMQTVIASKSIMLERLRTRRPNAKIPKLVGQDLTDFVGTKRTNQKNGIPLFW
;
A
#
# COMPACT_ATOMS: atom_id res chain seq x y z
N MET A 1 29.54 -4.48 6.88
CA MET A 1 28.45 -4.34 5.88
C MET A 1 27.38 -5.41 6.13
N THR A 2 26.36 -5.07 6.90
CA THR A 2 25.44 -6.02 7.52
C THR A 2 24.20 -6.27 6.65
N ARG A 3 23.78 -7.54 6.61
CA ARG A 3 22.78 -8.15 5.71
C ARG A 3 21.36 -7.53 5.74
N LEU A 4 21.13 -6.46 6.51
CA LEU A 4 19.82 -5.84 6.71
C LEU A 4 19.44 -4.84 5.60
N SER A 5 20.42 -4.14 5.02
CA SER A 5 20.21 -3.32 3.80
C SER A 5 19.62 -4.16 2.65
N PHE A 6 19.97 -5.46 2.61
CA PHE A 6 19.46 -6.41 1.64
C PHE A 6 17.99 -6.79 1.87
N TYR A 7 17.50 -6.79 3.12
CA TYR A 7 16.10 -7.13 3.44
C TYR A 7 15.14 -5.95 3.25
N LEU A 8 15.59 -4.72 3.51
CA LEU A 8 14.77 -3.51 3.30
C LEU A 8 14.66 -3.14 1.81
N LYS A 9 15.70 -3.39 0.99
CA LYS A 9 15.67 -3.12 -0.46
C LYS A 9 14.82 -4.12 -1.27
N ARG A 10 14.54 -5.32 -0.75
CA ARG A 10 13.89 -6.41 -1.52
C ARG A 10 12.37 -6.49 -1.38
N LEU A 11 11.74 -5.59 -0.62
CA LEU A 11 10.30 -5.53 -0.36
C LEU A 11 9.70 -4.19 -0.79
N GLY A 12 10.13 -3.70 -1.96
CA GLY A 12 9.66 -2.44 -2.54
C GLY A 12 8.15 -2.47 -2.77
N ILE A 13 7.39 -1.97 -1.78
CA ILE A 13 6.04 -1.49 -2.01
C ILE A 13 6.23 -0.15 -2.71
N ILE A 14 5.98 -0.13 -4.01
CA ILE A 14 5.88 1.11 -4.76
C ILE A 14 4.47 1.63 -4.49
N VAL A 15 4.37 2.71 -3.72
CA VAL A 15 3.14 3.48 -3.59
C VAL A 15 3.12 4.47 -4.76
N ALA A 16 2.09 4.39 -5.59
CA ALA A 16 1.83 5.41 -6.60
C ALA A 16 0.58 6.20 -6.20
N ILE A 17 0.73 7.50 -6.01
CA ILE A 17 -0.40 8.43 -5.88
C ILE A 17 -0.66 9.00 -7.27
N LEU A 18 -1.83 8.71 -7.82
CA LEU A 18 -2.24 9.19 -9.13
C LEU A 18 -3.29 10.29 -8.96
N LEU A 19 -2.94 11.50 -9.38
CA LEU A 19 -3.90 12.59 -9.59
C LEU A 19 -4.44 12.44 -11.01
N LEU A 20 -5.70 12.04 -11.15
CA LEU A 20 -6.35 11.86 -12.45
C LEU A 20 -7.50 12.86 -12.61
N PRO A 21 -7.58 13.60 -13.73
CA PRO A 21 -8.76 14.41 -14.05
C PRO A 21 -9.98 13.50 -14.32
N GLU A 22 -11.16 13.97 -13.94
CA GLU A 22 -12.41 13.19 -13.89
C GLU A 22 -12.87 12.64 -15.26
N ASN A 23 -12.36 13.21 -16.37
CA ASN A 23 -12.78 12.87 -17.72
C ASN A 23 -12.06 11.65 -18.34
N ALA A 24 -11.22 10.94 -17.58
CA ALA A 24 -10.44 9.80 -18.10
C ALA A 24 -11.19 8.44 -18.07
N THR A 25 -12.47 8.40 -17.71
CA THR A 25 -13.26 7.15 -17.62
C THR A 25 -14.53 7.20 -18.46
N ALA A 26 -14.37 6.98 -19.77
CA ALA A 26 -15.45 6.53 -20.66
C ALA A 26 -14.87 5.71 -21.82
N LEU A 27 -14.28 4.55 -21.53
CA LEU A 27 -14.05 3.51 -22.54
C LEU A 27 -15.30 2.62 -22.57
N SER A 28 -16.32 3.05 -23.31
CA SER A 28 -17.42 2.17 -23.70
C SER A 28 -16.91 1.20 -24.75
N VAL A 29 -16.85 -0.08 -24.40
CA VAL A 29 -16.61 -1.15 -25.38
C VAL A 29 -17.91 -1.36 -26.16
N SER A 30 -18.10 -0.55 -27.21
CA SER A 30 -19.11 -0.81 -28.23
C SER A 30 -18.47 -1.62 -29.36
N LYS A 31 -18.72 -2.93 -29.38
CA LYS A 31 -18.42 -3.77 -30.55
C LYS A 31 -19.45 -3.46 -31.63
N ARG A 32 -19.06 -2.67 -32.63
CA ARG A 32 -19.77 -2.60 -33.92
C ARG A 32 -18.76 -2.85 -35.04
N GLN A 33 -18.82 -4.06 -35.61
CA GLN A 33 -18.17 -4.37 -36.88
C GLN A 33 -18.89 -3.62 -38.00
N GLN A 34 -18.19 -2.72 -38.68
CA GLN A 34 -18.45 -2.42 -40.08
C GLN A 34 -17.12 -2.32 -40.82
N GLN A 35 -16.93 -3.26 -41.76
CA GLN A 35 -16.00 -3.18 -42.87
C GLN A 35 -16.30 -1.93 -43.68
N LEU A 36 -15.27 -1.14 -44.00
CA LEU A 36 -15.10 -0.41 -45.26
C LEU A 36 -13.64 0.09 -45.32
N GLN A 37 -12.91 -0.34 -46.35
CA GLN A 37 -11.70 0.30 -46.87
C GLN A 37 -12.07 0.98 -48.21
N PRO A 38 -11.19 1.79 -48.82
CA PRO A 38 -10.23 2.76 -48.27
C PRO A 38 -10.38 4.12 -49.01
N GLN A 39 -9.57 5.14 -48.66
CA GLN A 39 -8.81 6.00 -49.60
C GLN A 39 -8.29 7.31 -48.96
N PHE A 40 -7.15 7.74 -49.52
CA PHE A 40 -6.44 9.02 -49.42
C PHE A 40 -5.63 9.37 -48.16
N GLY A 41 -4.34 9.59 -48.40
CA GLY A 41 -3.38 10.06 -47.42
C GLY A 41 -3.27 11.57 -47.31
N THR A 42 -2.48 12.02 -46.35
CA THR A 42 -1.55 13.16 -46.43
C THR A 42 -0.77 13.27 -45.12
N LYS A 43 0.54 13.48 -45.27
CA LYS A 43 1.54 14.03 -44.34
C LYS A 43 1.13 14.20 -42.88
N THR A 44 1.56 13.28 -42.03
CA THR A 44 1.61 13.47 -40.57
C THR A 44 2.78 14.38 -40.19
N THR A 45 2.47 15.63 -39.86
CA THR A 45 3.36 16.51 -39.11
C THR A 45 3.46 15.97 -37.68
N THR A 46 4.62 15.42 -37.32
CA THR A 46 4.92 14.97 -35.96
C THR A 46 5.11 16.18 -35.05
N THR A 47 4.03 16.69 -34.48
CA THR A 47 4.11 17.56 -33.29
C THR A 47 4.54 16.70 -32.11
N ARG A 48 5.81 16.85 -31.70
CA ARG A 48 6.33 16.32 -30.44
C ARG A 48 5.52 16.94 -29.30
N SER A 49 4.50 16.24 -28.84
CA SER A 49 3.88 16.48 -27.55
C SER A 49 4.93 16.14 -26.49
N THR A 50 5.62 17.14 -25.98
CA THR A 50 6.43 17.04 -24.77
C THR A 50 5.47 16.84 -23.62
N VAL A 51 5.15 15.58 -23.32
CA VAL A 51 4.53 15.19 -22.07
C VAL A 51 5.50 15.67 -20.98
N PRO A 52 5.12 16.64 -20.12
CA PRO A 52 5.99 17.05 -19.04
C PRO A 52 6.31 15.83 -18.19
N PRO A 53 7.54 15.71 -17.65
CA PRO A 53 7.90 14.60 -16.79
C PRO A 53 6.87 14.50 -15.66
N LEU A 54 6.10 13.41 -15.65
CA LEU A 54 5.03 13.12 -14.68
C LEU A 54 5.54 13.01 -13.23
N PHE A 55 6.85 13.08 -13.02
CA PHE A 55 7.52 12.94 -11.74
C PHE A 55 8.73 13.86 -11.65
N VAL A 56 8.51 15.16 -11.42
CA VAL A 56 9.55 16.02 -10.85
C VAL A 56 9.27 16.08 -9.35
N SER A 57 9.87 15.15 -8.59
CA SER A 57 9.84 15.18 -7.13
C SER A 57 10.75 16.32 -6.65
N THR A 58 10.27 17.56 -6.67
CA THR A 58 10.89 18.66 -5.92
C THR A 58 10.52 18.56 -4.45
N THR A 59 10.80 17.42 -3.83
CA THR A 59 10.56 17.24 -2.40
C THR A 59 11.75 17.82 -1.63
N PRO A 60 11.53 18.69 -0.62
CA PRO A 60 12.58 19.05 0.34
C PRO A 60 13.20 17.77 0.90
N LYS A 61 14.51 17.79 1.24
CA LYS A 61 15.26 16.62 1.77
C LYS A 61 14.38 15.84 2.72
N SER A 62 13.83 14.75 2.22
CA SER A 62 12.67 14.16 2.88
C SER A 62 13.09 13.59 4.22
N PHE A 63 12.16 13.54 5.18
CA PHE A 63 12.34 12.85 6.46
C PHE A 63 13.03 11.47 6.30
N TYR A 64 12.82 10.84 5.14
CA TYR A 64 13.36 9.56 4.71
C TYR A 64 14.87 9.54 4.44
N GLU A 65 15.46 10.59 3.85
CA GLU A 65 16.91 10.64 3.63
C GLU A 65 17.66 10.63 4.96
N THR A 66 17.12 11.34 5.96
CA THR A 66 17.71 11.47 7.30
C THR A 66 17.60 10.17 8.11
N LEU A 67 16.62 9.31 7.83
CA LEU A 67 16.46 8.01 8.48
C LEU A 67 17.38 6.93 7.90
N SER A 68 17.75 7.05 6.62
CA SER A 68 18.55 6.02 5.92
C SER A 68 20.02 5.94 6.38
N SER A 69 20.53 6.99 7.02
CA SER A 69 21.94 7.10 7.43
C SER A 69 22.23 6.51 8.82
N SER A 70 21.21 6.30 9.66
CA SER A 70 21.39 5.72 10.99
C SER A 70 21.21 4.21 10.97
N ASN A 71 22.25 3.46 11.35
CA ASN A 71 22.13 2.02 11.59
C ASN A 71 21.56 1.70 12.99
N ASP A 72 21.27 2.72 13.81
CA ASP A 72 20.78 2.53 15.17
C ASP A 72 19.24 2.52 15.21
N HIS A 73 18.68 1.33 15.44
CA HIS A 73 17.24 1.12 15.58
C HIS A 73 16.61 1.92 16.72
N VAL A 74 17.37 2.22 17.79
CA VAL A 74 16.87 3.01 18.92
C VAL A 74 16.62 4.44 18.48
N SER A 75 17.58 5.06 17.79
CA SER A 75 17.41 6.40 17.21
C SER A 75 16.23 6.48 16.22
N ILE A 76 16.01 5.45 15.39
CA ILE A 76 14.87 5.40 14.46
C ILE A 76 13.56 5.29 15.23
N ALA A 77 13.48 4.42 16.23
CA ALA A 77 12.29 4.27 17.07
C ALA A 77 11.92 5.57 17.79
N GLN A 78 12.92 6.25 18.37
CA GLN A 78 12.73 7.55 19.00
C GLN A 78 12.18 8.60 18.02
N ARG A 79 12.74 8.70 16.81
CA ARG A 79 12.24 9.63 15.77
C ARG A 79 10.82 9.31 15.30
N LEU A 80 10.47 8.03 15.26
CA LEU A 80 9.13 7.57 14.91
C LEU A 80 8.16 7.57 16.10
N ASN A 81 8.60 7.98 17.29
CA ASN A 81 7.84 7.88 18.54
C ASN A 81 7.29 6.46 18.79
N VAL A 82 8.07 5.45 18.41
CA VAL A 82 7.76 4.04 18.60
C VAL A 82 8.46 3.56 19.87
N LYS A 83 7.71 2.88 20.76
CA LYS A 83 8.28 2.25 21.95
C LYS A 83 9.42 1.31 21.53
N PRO A 84 10.65 1.46 22.05
CA PRO A 84 11.76 0.60 21.65
C PRO A 84 11.42 -0.86 21.95
N GLY A 85 11.65 -1.73 20.98
CA GLY A 85 11.53 -3.17 21.17
C GLY A 85 12.62 -3.68 22.11
N MET A 86 12.44 -4.89 22.64
CA MET A 86 13.52 -5.57 23.36
C MET A 86 14.56 -6.01 22.32
N MET A 87 15.58 -5.20 22.11
CA MET A 87 16.59 -5.41 21.06
C MET A 87 17.79 -6.24 21.52
N ASP A 88 17.91 -6.51 22.82
CA ASP A 88 19.05 -7.23 23.40
C ASP A 88 19.03 -8.75 23.11
N PHE A 89 18.02 -9.22 22.38
CA PHE A 89 17.93 -10.63 22.00
C PHE A 89 18.87 -11.00 20.87
N SER A 90 19.55 -12.13 21.02
CA SER A 90 20.43 -12.66 19.99
C SER A 90 19.68 -12.88 18.65
N PRO A 91 20.36 -12.72 17.49
CA PRO A 91 19.77 -13.01 16.18
C PRO A 91 19.19 -14.43 16.05
N ARG A 92 19.72 -15.39 16.82
CA ARG A 92 19.23 -16.77 16.88
C ARG A 92 17.84 -16.83 17.50
N PHE A 93 17.61 -16.08 18.57
CA PHE A 93 16.31 -16.02 19.25
C PHE A 93 15.25 -15.37 18.35
N TRP A 94 15.59 -14.30 17.64
CA TRP A 94 14.72 -13.69 16.63
C TRP A 94 14.29 -14.67 15.54
N LYS A 95 15.26 -15.39 14.97
CA LYS A 95 14.97 -16.41 13.94
C LYS A 95 14.11 -17.54 14.50
N PHE A 96 14.35 -17.95 15.75
CA PHE A 96 13.54 -18.94 16.45
C PHE A 96 12.10 -18.45 16.64
N ALA A 97 11.89 -17.26 17.20
CA ALA A 97 10.58 -16.67 17.42
C ALA A 97 9.78 -16.54 16.11
N TRP A 98 10.42 -16.06 15.03
CA TRP A 98 9.77 -15.97 13.71
C TRP A 98 9.37 -17.33 13.14
N ARG A 99 10.22 -18.36 13.31
CA ARG A 99 9.88 -19.73 12.90
C ARG A 99 8.74 -20.30 13.73
N MET A 100 8.76 -20.09 15.05
CA MET A 100 7.70 -20.57 15.95
C MET A 100 6.36 -19.92 15.62
N HIS A 101 6.34 -18.61 15.37
CA HIS A 101 5.16 -17.92 14.88
C HIS A 101 4.63 -18.55 13.59
N GLY A 102 5.52 -18.84 12.62
CA GLY A 102 5.14 -19.55 11.40
C GLY A 102 4.54 -20.93 11.62
N ARG A 103 5.05 -21.71 12.59
CA ARG A 103 4.49 -23.02 12.94
C ARG A 103 3.13 -22.94 13.61
N LEU A 104 2.84 -21.86 14.34
CA LEU A 104 1.57 -21.65 15.01
C LEU A 104 0.47 -21.18 14.04
N LEU A 105 0.81 -20.43 13.00
CA LEU A 105 -0.18 -19.87 12.07
C LEU A 105 -1.14 -20.89 11.45
N PRO A 106 -0.70 -22.07 10.96
CA PRO A 106 -1.60 -23.11 10.48
C PRO A 106 -2.66 -23.52 11.51
N LEU A 107 -2.31 -23.56 12.79
CA LEU A 107 -3.24 -23.88 13.88
C LEU A 107 -4.21 -22.72 14.13
N LEU A 108 -3.72 -21.48 14.07
CA LEU A 108 -4.54 -20.27 14.21
C LEU A 108 -5.57 -20.09 13.09
N HIS A 109 -5.31 -20.70 11.94
CA HIS A 109 -6.15 -20.64 10.74
C HIS A 109 -6.71 -22.01 10.33
N ILE A 110 -6.71 -23.02 11.21
CA ILE A 110 -7.15 -24.37 10.86
C ILE A 110 -8.61 -24.42 10.38
N TRP A 111 -9.45 -23.49 10.88
CA TRP A 111 -10.85 -23.31 10.47
C TRP A 111 -11.09 -22.03 9.66
N ASP A 112 -10.03 -21.35 9.20
CA ASP A 112 -10.18 -20.12 8.42
C ASP A 112 -10.21 -20.40 6.92
N LYS A 113 -11.26 -19.96 6.24
CA LYS A 113 -11.41 -20.07 4.77
C LYS A 113 -10.40 -19.21 4.01
N ALA A 114 -9.82 -18.19 4.64
CA ALA A 114 -8.77 -17.37 4.01
C ALA A 114 -7.38 -18.01 4.06
N ARG A 115 -7.26 -19.25 4.58
CA ARG A 115 -5.97 -19.94 4.62
C ARG A 115 -5.53 -20.34 3.21
N THR A 116 -4.31 -19.97 2.86
CA THR A 116 -3.65 -20.31 1.61
C THR A 116 -2.22 -20.73 1.93
N ALA A 117 -1.73 -21.81 1.31
CA ALA A 117 -0.44 -22.42 1.67
C ALA A 117 0.75 -21.47 1.47
N ASP A 118 0.67 -20.57 0.48
CA ASP A 118 1.81 -19.72 0.10
C ASP A 118 1.83 -18.36 0.82
N LEU A 119 0.82 -18.03 1.63
CA LEU A 119 0.64 -16.68 2.20
C LEU A 119 1.03 -16.56 3.68
N ASP A 120 1.84 -17.50 4.17
CA ASP A 120 2.30 -17.53 5.57
C ASP A 120 2.96 -16.21 6.01
N ASN A 121 3.76 -15.57 5.15
CA ASN A 121 4.44 -14.33 5.54
C ASN A 121 3.49 -13.15 5.67
N CYS A 122 2.52 -13.01 4.76
CA CYS A 122 1.48 -11.99 4.86
C CYS A 122 0.65 -12.19 6.13
N LEU A 123 0.30 -13.45 6.46
CA LEU A 123 -0.40 -13.78 7.71
C LEU A 123 0.43 -13.40 8.94
N LYS A 124 1.73 -13.73 8.99
CA LYS A 124 2.60 -13.33 10.12
C LYS A 124 2.56 -11.82 10.33
N VAL A 125 2.70 -11.06 9.24
CA VAL A 125 2.67 -9.60 9.29
C VAL A 125 1.32 -9.10 9.77
N LEU A 126 0.21 -9.67 9.31
CA LEU A 126 -1.14 -9.30 9.75
C LEU A 126 -1.34 -9.54 11.25
N TRP A 127 -0.92 -10.69 11.78
CA TRP A 127 -1.00 -10.99 13.21
C TRP A 127 -0.15 -10.04 14.06
N CYS A 128 1.08 -9.76 13.63
CA CYS A 128 1.92 -8.76 14.29
C CYS A 128 1.32 -7.35 14.21
N LYS A 129 0.70 -7.00 13.07
CA LYS A 129 0.00 -5.73 12.90
C LYS A 129 -1.23 -5.65 13.80
N ALA A 130 -1.97 -6.74 14.00
CA ALA A 130 -3.11 -6.77 14.92
C ALA A 130 -2.69 -6.54 16.37
N LEU A 131 -1.52 -7.05 16.81
CA LEU A 131 -0.99 -6.76 18.14
C LEU A 131 -0.72 -5.26 18.33
N VAL A 132 -0.07 -4.64 17.33
CA VAL A 132 0.29 -3.22 17.34
C VAL A 132 -0.95 -2.33 17.20
N GLY A 133 -1.88 -2.71 16.32
CA GLY A 133 -3.10 -1.96 16.02
C GLY A 133 -4.13 -1.91 17.15
N LEU A 134 -3.96 -2.74 18.19
CA LEU A 134 -4.75 -2.69 19.42
C LEU A 134 -4.10 -1.83 20.52
N ASP A 135 -2.81 -1.51 20.41
CA ASP A 135 -2.12 -0.64 21.37
C ASP A 135 -2.46 0.82 21.07
N TRP A 136 -3.35 1.41 21.86
CA TRP A 136 -3.78 2.82 21.72
C TRP A 136 -2.65 3.83 21.92
N ASN A 137 -1.54 3.43 22.56
CA ASN A 137 -0.35 4.27 22.68
C ASN A 137 0.59 4.12 21.48
N SER A 138 0.35 3.15 20.60
CA SER A 138 1.19 2.96 19.42
C SER A 138 0.87 4.02 18.36
N PRO A 139 1.89 4.69 17.78
CA PRO A 139 1.69 5.52 16.58
C PRO A 139 1.19 4.73 15.36
N ALA A 140 1.29 3.39 15.37
CA ALA A 140 0.74 2.52 14.34
C ALA A 140 -0.66 1.97 14.70
N TYR A 141 -1.32 2.56 15.71
CA TYR A 141 -2.71 2.27 16.02
C TYR A 141 -3.58 2.41 14.77
N ASP A 142 -4.35 1.37 14.48
CA ASP A 142 -5.27 1.31 13.33
C ASP A 142 -6.71 1.10 13.77
N GLY A 143 -7.02 1.38 15.04
CA GLY A 143 -8.36 1.17 15.58
C GLY A 143 -8.76 -0.29 15.68
N GLY A 144 -7.85 -1.25 15.51
CA GLY A 144 -8.15 -2.68 15.44
C GLY A 144 -8.59 -3.17 14.05
N LEU A 145 -8.30 -2.45 12.97
CA LEU A 145 -8.63 -2.89 11.60
C LEU A 145 -7.98 -4.25 11.28
N ALA A 146 -6.69 -4.40 11.55
CA ALA A 146 -6.00 -5.68 11.36
C ALA A 146 -6.57 -6.80 12.26
N TYR A 147 -6.95 -6.47 13.49
CA TYR A 147 -7.60 -7.40 14.42
C TYR A 147 -8.95 -7.90 13.87
N ASP A 148 -9.73 -7.00 13.27
CA ASP A 148 -11.04 -7.32 12.69
C ASP A 148 -10.94 -8.07 11.36
N MET A 149 -9.75 -8.25 10.80
CA MET A 149 -9.50 -9.18 9.68
C MET A 149 -9.20 -10.61 10.14
N LEU A 150 -8.86 -10.83 11.42
CA LEU A 150 -8.47 -12.15 11.93
C LEU A 150 -9.65 -13.12 12.12
N PRO A 151 -9.41 -14.45 12.18
CA PRO A 151 -10.47 -15.44 12.37
C PRO A 151 -11.20 -15.23 13.70
N SER A 152 -12.52 -15.38 13.71
CA SER A 152 -13.34 -15.14 14.90
C SER A 152 -12.92 -16.01 16.09
N LEU A 153 -12.56 -17.28 15.84
CA LEU A 153 -12.23 -18.24 16.89
C LEU A 153 -10.86 -17.99 17.54
N THR A 154 -9.90 -17.43 16.81
CA THR A 154 -8.51 -17.36 17.28
C THR A 154 -8.02 -15.94 17.55
N ARG A 155 -8.73 -14.90 17.05
CA ARG A 155 -8.32 -13.50 17.23
C ARG A 155 -8.19 -13.07 18.69
N TRP A 156 -8.92 -13.68 19.64
CA TRP A 156 -8.81 -13.34 21.05
C TRP A 156 -7.40 -13.52 21.61
N LEU A 157 -6.55 -14.36 20.99
CA LEU A 157 -5.15 -14.53 21.38
C LEU A 157 -4.37 -13.23 21.30
N VAL A 158 -4.70 -12.32 20.38
CA VAL A 158 -4.05 -11.00 20.27
C VAL A 158 -4.27 -10.14 21.52
N LYS A 159 -5.32 -10.42 22.30
CA LYS A 159 -5.63 -9.71 23.55
C LYS A 159 -4.89 -10.25 24.77
N LEU A 160 -4.11 -11.33 24.62
CA LEU A 160 -3.29 -11.84 25.72
C LEU A 160 -2.23 -10.81 26.10
N PRO A 161 -1.79 -10.77 27.37
CA PRO A 161 -0.85 -9.77 27.86
C PRO A 161 0.48 -9.82 27.09
N GLU A 162 1.19 -8.68 27.02
CA GLU A 162 2.49 -8.53 26.34
C GLU A 162 3.52 -9.59 26.75
N ARG A 163 3.39 -10.20 27.94
CA ARG A 163 4.24 -11.32 28.39
C ARG A 163 4.17 -12.54 27.47
N VAL A 164 3.03 -12.80 26.84
CA VAL A 164 2.81 -13.93 25.92
C VAL A 164 3.36 -13.59 24.52
N PHE A 165 3.21 -12.34 24.10
CA PHE A 165 3.68 -11.83 22.83
C PHE A 165 4.71 -10.73 23.06
N PRO A 166 5.96 -11.07 23.40
CA PRO A 166 6.98 -10.07 23.65
C PRO A 166 7.17 -9.16 22.43
N ARG A 167 7.49 -7.88 22.66
CA ARG A 167 7.69 -6.80 21.67
C ARG A 167 8.98 -6.96 20.88
N LEU A 168 9.09 -8.12 20.25
CA LEU A 168 10.15 -8.54 19.35
C LEU A 168 9.67 -8.30 17.93
N VAL A 169 8.97 -9.30 17.39
CA VAL A 169 8.62 -9.35 15.98
C VAL A 169 7.71 -8.19 15.58
N HIS A 170 6.73 -7.86 16.42
CA HIS A 170 5.75 -6.84 16.08
C HIS A 170 6.31 -5.41 16.16
N PHE A 171 7.42 -5.17 16.86
CA PHE A 171 8.11 -3.88 16.85
C PHE A 171 8.64 -3.51 15.45
N ILE A 172 9.18 -4.46 14.69
CA ILE A 172 9.65 -4.18 13.32
C ILE A 172 8.46 -3.85 12.42
N ILE A 173 7.33 -4.52 12.63
CA ILE A 173 6.09 -4.24 11.89
C ILE A 173 5.55 -2.86 12.26
N GLU A 174 5.60 -2.48 13.53
CA GLU A 174 5.24 -1.15 14.01
C GLU A 174 6.09 -0.07 13.36
N LEU A 175 7.44 -0.17 13.42
CA LEU A 175 8.34 0.79 12.78
C LEU A 175 8.02 0.97 11.29
N ARG A 176 7.88 -0.13 10.55
CA ARG A 176 7.53 -0.09 9.12
C ARG A 176 6.14 0.49 8.89
N THR A 177 5.21 0.26 9.82
CA THR A 177 3.86 0.79 9.74
C THR A 177 3.87 2.30 9.86
N VAL A 178 4.43 2.83 10.95
CA VAL A 178 4.54 4.27 11.19
C VAL A 178 5.29 4.98 10.08
N TYR A 179 6.42 4.41 9.65
CA TYR A 179 7.24 5.00 8.59
C TYR A 179 6.43 5.24 7.31
N LEU A 180 5.74 4.20 6.82
CA LEU A 180 4.96 4.28 5.59
C LEU A 180 3.67 5.10 5.78
N ASP A 181 3.06 5.06 6.97
CA ASP A 181 1.88 5.87 7.26
C ASP A 181 2.22 7.36 7.22
N ARG A 182 3.36 7.77 7.79
CA ARG A 182 3.85 9.16 7.71
C ARG A 182 4.16 9.57 6.27
N ALA A 183 4.78 8.68 5.48
CA ALA A 183 5.07 8.94 4.07
C ALA A 183 3.80 9.18 3.27
N LEU A 184 2.79 8.36 3.49
CA LEU A 184 1.50 8.56 2.84
C LEU A 184 0.83 9.87 3.27
N GLN A 185 0.85 10.19 4.57
CA GLN A 185 0.27 11.43 5.07
C GLN A 185 0.96 12.68 4.49
N GLU A 186 2.29 12.69 4.41
CA GLU A 186 3.07 13.78 3.82
C GLU A 186 2.73 13.98 2.33
N GLU A 187 2.70 12.89 1.55
CA GLU A 187 2.36 12.97 0.13
C GLU A 187 0.89 13.37 -0.11
N MET A 188 -0.01 12.91 0.74
CA MET A 188 -1.42 13.31 0.69
C MET A 188 -1.59 14.78 1.04
N GLN A 189 -0.87 15.29 2.03
CA GLN A 189 -0.88 16.72 2.38
C GLN A 189 -0.33 17.55 1.22
N HIS A 190 0.81 17.16 0.65
CA HIS A 190 1.38 17.81 -0.51
C HIS A 190 0.41 17.84 -1.70
N ALA A 191 -0.28 16.73 -1.96
CA ALA A 191 -1.32 16.68 -3.00
C ALA A 191 -2.50 17.63 -2.72
N LYS A 192 -2.85 17.87 -1.46
CA LYS A 192 -3.89 18.85 -1.06
C LYS A 192 -3.40 20.28 -1.23
N ASP A 193 -2.15 20.56 -0.89
CA ASP A 193 -1.56 21.90 -1.03
C ASP A 193 -1.48 22.31 -2.52
N LEU A 194 -1.15 21.37 -3.41
CA LEU A 194 -1.20 21.63 -4.86
C LEU A 194 -2.61 21.95 -5.39
N ARG A 195 -3.65 21.38 -4.76
CA ARG A 195 -5.05 21.67 -5.12
C ARG A 195 -5.50 23.05 -4.65
N SER A 196 -5.14 23.43 -3.43
CA SER A 196 -5.54 24.72 -2.89
C SER A 196 -5.00 25.87 -3.74
N VAL A 197 -3.75 25.76 -4.22
CA VAL A 197 -3.15 26.73 -5.15
C VAL A 197 -3.90 26.79 -6.49
N SER A 198 -4.25 25.64 -7.06
CA SER A 198 -4.94 25.56 -8.37
C SER A 198 -6.34 26.18 -8.34
N ASN A 199 -7.07 26.03 -7.23
CA ASN A 199 -8.43 26.55 -7.08
C ASN A 199 -8.47 28.08 -6.98
N VAL A 200 -7.44 28.71 -6.39
CA VAL A 200 -7.34 30.18 -6.29
C VAL A 200 -7.22 30.81 -7.68
N THR A 201 -6.51 30.17 -8.61
CA THR A 201 -6.33 30.70 -9.97
C THR A 201 -7.60 30.53 -10.84
N GLN A 202 -8.44 29.53 -10.56
CA GLN A 202 -9.64 29.25 -11.37
C GLN A 202 -10.88 30.05 -10.95
N GLN A 203 -10.94 30.61 -9.73
CA GLN A 203 -12.08 31.42 -9.28
C GLN A 203 -12.33 32.71 -10.09
N GLN A 204 -11.42 33.12 -10.99
CA GLN A 204 -11.66 34.24 -11.92
C GLN A 204 -12.41 33.85 -13.21
N GLN A 205 -12.64 32.56 -13.47
CA GLN A 205 -13.43 32.11 -14.62
C GLN A 205 -14.73 31.49 -14.10
N ASN A 206 -15.87 32.15 -14.39
CA ASN A 206 -17.23 31.87 -13.92
C ASN A 206 -17.84 30.49 -14.33
N HIS A 207 -17.04 29.43 -14.45
CA HIS A 207 -17.56 28.09 -14.72
C HIS A 207 -17.75 27.30 -13.41
N THR A 208 -19.01 26.97 -13.12
CA THR A 208 -19.50 26.29 -11.90
C THR A 208 -19.08 24.82 -11.74
N ASP A 209 -18.19 24.31 -12.59
CA ASP A 209 -17.73 22.92 -12.51
C ASP A 209 -16.39 22.86 -11.79
N SER A 210 -16.45 22.96 -10.45
CA SER A 210 -15.30 22.69 -9.59
C SER A 210 -14.89 21.21 -9.74
N CYS A 211 -14.01 20.94 -10.69
CA CYS A 211 -13.39 19.63 -10.86
C CYS A 211 -12.41 19.39 -9.71
N PHE A 212 -12.92 18.96 -8.55
CA PHE A 212 -12.08 18.53 -7.44
C PHE A 212 -11.28 17.31 -7.91
N SER A 213 -9.95 17.47 -8.03
CA SER A 213 -9.09 16.31 -8.25
C SER A 213 -9.28 15.33 -7.09
N ARG A 214 -9.34 14.03 -7.39
CA ARG A 214 -9.50 12.96 -6.39
C ARG A 214 -8.13 12.35 -6.03
N ILE A 215 -7.87 12.08 -4.75
CA ILE A 215 -6.67 11.35 -4.31
C ILE A 215 -7.01 9.87 -4.41
N ARG A 216 -6.28 9.17 -5.27
CA ARG A 216 -6.36 7.71 -5.38
C ARG A 216 -5.09 7.09 -4.80
N LEU A 217 -5.25 6.21 -3.82
CA LEU A 217 -4.17 5.39 -3.30
C LEU A 217 -4.09 4.08 -4.08
N VAL A 218 -2.96 3.82 -4.74
CA VAL A 218 -2.71 2.55 -5.43
C VAL A 218 -1.60 1.81 -4.70
N THR A 219 -1.93 0.64 -4.13
CA THR A 219 -0.99 -0.22 -3.41
C THR A 219 -0.61 -1.41 -4.28
N LEU A 220 0.68 -1.54 -4.57
CA LEU A 220 1.24 -2.66 -5.34
C LEU A 220 1.81 -3.72 -4.39
N GLY A 221 1.46 -4.98 -4.59
CA GLY A 221 1.85 -6.07 -3.68
C GLY A 221 1.28 -5.86 -2.29
N ALA A 222 0.00 -5.50 -2.22
CA ALA A 222 -0.66 -5.02 -1.01
C ALA A 222 -0.67 -6.05 0.13
N GLY A 223 -0.56 -7.35 -0.18
CA GLY A 223 -0.66 -8.41 0.80
C GLY A 223 -1.91 -8.24 1.67
N TYR A 224 -1.75 -8.29 2.98
CA TYR A 224 -2.80 -7.99 3.95
C TYR A 224 -2.64 -6.63 4.62
N ASP A 225 -2.08 -5.65 3.91
CA ASP A 225 -2.02 -4.28 4.42
C ASP A 225 -3.43 -3.70 4.63
N THR A 226 -3.58 -2.91 5.68
CA THR A 226 -4.82 -2.26 6.11
C THR A 226 -4.83 -0.76 5.83
N ARG A 227 -3.73 -0.18 5.31
CA ARG A 227 -3.62 1.26 5.04
C ARG A 227 -4.72 1.80 4.13
N SER A 228 -5.03 1.08 3.06
CA SER A 228 -6.12 1.45 2.15
C SER A 228 -7.44 1.64 2.90
N VAL A 229 -7.76 0.71 3.81
CA VAL A 229 -8.96 0.81 4.65
C VAL A 229 -8.82 1.95 5.67
N LYS A 230 -7.66 2.06 6.34
CA LYS A 230 -7.39 3.12 7.32
C LYS A 230 -7.64 4.50 6.70
N PHE A 231 -7.01 4.82 5.58
CA PHE A 231 -7.13 6.15 4.95
C PHE A 231 -8.46 6.38 4.24
N LEU A 232 -9.18 5.34 3.80
CA LEU A 232 -10.55 5.49 3.30
C LEU A 232 -11.52 5.91 4.41
N ASN A 233 -11.30 5.41 5.63
CA ASN A 233 -12.17 5.62 6.79
C ASN A 233 -11.57 6.61 7.81
N ASP A 234 -10.53 7.36 7.44
CA ASP A 234 -9.91 8.34 8.31
C ASP A 234 -10.73 9.64 8.31
N ASP A 235 -11.40 9.92 9.42
CA ASP A 235 -12.14 11.16 9.65
C ASP A 235 -11.19 12.30 10.10
N GLY A 236 -9.92 11.99 10.42
CA GLY A 236 -8.92 12.87 11.03
C GLY A 236 -8.18 13.82 10.08
N GLY A 237 -8.63 13.96 8.82
CA GLY A 237 -8.18 15.06 7.96
C GLY A 237 -7.28 14.67 6.78
N CYS A 238 -6.85 13.41 6.64
CA CYS A 238 -6.20 12.90 5.42
C CYS A 238 -6.98 11.73 4.82
N GLN A 239 -8.21 12.00 4.38
CA GLN A 239 -9.03 11.04 3.66
C GLN A 239 -8.59 10.93 2.19
N ILE A 240 -8.48 9.69 1.70
CA ILE A 240 -8.41 9.40 0.25
C ILE A 240 -9.82 9.15 -0.31
N ASP A 241 -10.02 9.49 -1.57
CA ASP A 241 -11.31 9.32 -2.25
C ASP A 241 -11.52 7.85 -2.67
N GLU A 242 -10.44 7.22 -3.18
CA GLU A 242 -10.47 5.84 -3.62
C GLU A 242 -9.17 5.12 -3.27
N ALA A 243 -9.26 3.82 -3.03
CA ALA A 243 -8.10 2.95 -2.87
C ALA A 243 -8.20 1.72 -3.77
N TRP A 244 -7.09 1.37 -4.38
CA TRP A 244 -6.92 0.21 -5.26
C TRP A 244 -5.75 -0.62 -4.77
N GLU A 245 -5.94 -1.94 -4.72
CA GLU A 245 -4.91 -2.88 -4.30
C GLU A 245 -4.68 -3.92 -5.38
N LEU A 246 -3.43 -4.01 -5.84
CA LEU A 246 -3.01 -4.94 -6.88
C LEU A 246 -2.10 -6.00 -6.26
N ASP A 247 -2.45 -7.26 -6.42
CA ASP A 247 -1.65 -8.40 -5.95
C ASP A 247 -2.00 -9.68 -6.72
N MET A 248 -1.28 -10.77 -6.46
CA MET A 248 -1.58 -12.09 -7.01
C MET A 248 -3.04 -12.50 -6.71
N GLN A 249 -3.67 -13.19 -7.66
CA GLN A 249 -5.07 -13.59 -7.56
C GLN A 249 -5.38 -14.38 -6.26
N THR A 250 -4.45 -15.23 -5.83
CA THR A 250 -4.58 -16.01 -4.58
C THR A 250 -4.56 -15.13 -3.33
N VAL A 251 -3.72 -14.08 -3.31
CA VAL A 251 -3.67 -13.08 -2.24
C VAL A 251 -4.96 -12.28 -2.18
N ILE A 252 -5.44 -11.81 -3.33
CA ILE A 252 -6.68 -11.05 -3.42
C ILE A 252 -7.89 -11.88 -2.96
N ALA A 253 -7.99 -13.14 -3.38
CA ALA A 253 -9.07 -14.03 -2.94
C ALA A 253 -9.06 -14.22 -1.41
N SER A 254 -7.89 -14.47 -0.82
CA SER A 254 -7.72 -14.58 0.64
C SER A 254 -8.10 -13.27 1.35
N LYS A 255 -7.59 -12.13 0.87
CA LYS A 255 -7.86 -10.80 1.44
C LYS A 255 -9.34 -10.43 1.35
N SER A 256 -10.03 -10.78 0.27
CA SER A 256 -11.47 -10.55 0.12
C SER A 256 -12.28 -11.19 1.26
N ILE A 257 -11.96 -12.43 1.64
CA ILE A 257 -12.59 -13.11 2.79
C ILE A 257 -12.28 -12.39 4.11
N MET A 258 -11.07 -11.86 4.27
CA MET A 258 -10.69 -11.07 5.46
C MET A 258 -11.42 -9.72 5.51
N LEU A 259 -11.58 -9.04 4.38
CA LEU A 259 -12.29 -7.77 4.29
C LEU A 259 -13.80 -7.94 4.47
N GLU A 260 -14.37 -9.07 4.05
CA GLU A 260 -15.78 -9.38 4.33
C GLU A 260 -16.01 -9.58 5.83
N ARG A 261 -15.08 -10.25 6.52
CA ARG A 261 -15.09 -10.33 8.00
C ARG A 261 -15.00 -8.95 8.64
N LEU A 262 -14.13 -8.08 8.13
CA LEU A 262 -14.00 -6.71 8.59
C LEU A 262 -15.33 -5.94 8.42
N ARG A 263 -15.97 -6.02 7.25
CA ARG A 263 -17.28 -5.41 6.97
C ARG A 263 -18.38 -5.93 7.89
N THR A 264 -18.42 -7.23 8.13
CA THR A 264 -19.38 -7.84 9.07
C THR A 264 -19.24 -7.21 10.47
N ARG A 265 -18.01 -6.88 10.88
CA ARG A 265 -17.72 -6.28 12.20
C ARG A 265 -17.81 -4.75 12.20
N ARG A 266 -17.67 -4.12 11.03
CA ARG A 266 -17.74 -2.68 10.80
C ARG A 266 -18.60 -2.40 9.55
N PRO A 267 -19.93 -2.39 9.69
CA PRO A 267 -20.83 -2.29 8.53
C PRO A 267 -20.59 -1.07 7.63
N ASN A 268 -20.11 0.03 8.22
CA ASN A 268 -19.84 1.28 7.51
C ASN A 268 -18.41 1.40 6.97
N ALA A 269 -17.56 0.38 7.13
CA ALA A 269 -16.18 0.44 6.68
C ALA A 269 -16.11 0.45 5.14
N LYS A 270 -15.57 1.53 4.58
CA LYS A 270 -15.15 1.61 3.18
C LYS A 270 -13.96 0.66 2.95
N ILE A 271 -13.99 -0.13 1.87
CA ILE A 271 -12.90 -1.06 1.54
C ILE A 271 -12.29 -0.72 0.17
N PRO A 272 -11.01 -1.08 -0.06
CA PRO A 272 -10.37 -0.88 -1.36
C PRO A 272 -11.00 -1.74 -2.46
N LYS A 273 -10.83 -1.29 -3.70
CA LYS A 273 -11.04 -2.11 -4.90
C LYS A 273 -9.86 -3.07 -5.05
N LEU A 274 -10.16 -4.36 -5.14
CA LEU A 274 -9.13 -5.40 -5.25
C LEU A 274 -8.98 -5.84 -6.71
N VAL A 275 -7.73 -5.92 -7.18
CA VAL A 275 -7.40 -6.34 -8.55
C VAL A 275 -6.37 -7.46 -8.48
N GLY A 276 -6.76 -8.65 -8.92
CA GLY A 276 -5.88 -9.79 -9.04
C GLY A 276 -5.03 -9.69 -10.30
N GLN A 277 -3.76 -9.31 -10.15
CA GLN A 277 -2.81 -9.15 -11.25
C GLN A 277 -1.40 -9.47 -10.75
N ASP A 278 -0.72 -10.40 -11.42
CA ASP A 278 0.69 -10.66 -11.13
C ASP A 278 1.54 -9.49 -11.65
N LEU A 279 2.33 -8.90 -10.76
CA LEU A 279 3.19 -7.76 -11.11
C LEU A 279 4.33 -8.17 -12.06
N THR A 280 4.67 -9.46 -12.10
CA THR A 280 5.71 -9.98 -13.01
C THR A 280 5.25 -9.99 -14.48
N ASP A 281 3.95 -10.10 -14.73
CA ASP A 281 3.37 -10.08 -16.08
C ASP A 281 3.63 -8.74 -16.80
N PHE A 282 3.65 -7.63 -16.06
CA PHE A 282 3.95 -6.29 -16.61
C PHE A 282 5.41 -6.13 -17.04
N VAL A 283 6.33 -6.86 -16.39
CA VAL A 283 7.76 -6.81 -16.72
C VAL A 283 8.02 -7.63 -18.00
N GLY A 284 7.29 -8.74 -18.19
CA GLY A 284 7.41 -9.60 -19.37
C GLY A 284 6.90 -8.95 -20.67
N THR A 285 5.83 -8.15 -20.60
CA THR A 285 5.20 -7.54 -21.78
C THR A 285 6.07 -6.48 -22.48
N LYS A 286 7.06 -5.90 -21.79
CA LYS A 286 8.01 -4.97 -22.41
C LYS A 286 9.06 -5.66 -23.29
N ARG A 287 9.32 -6.96 -23.12
CA ARG A 287 10.34 -7.68 -23.91
C ARG A 287 9.82 -8.21 -25.25
N THR A 288 8.53 -8.52 -25.37
CA THR A 288 7.95 -9.04 -26.61
C THR A 288 7.66 -7.98 -27.66
N ASN A 289 7.51 -6.71 -27.28
CA ASN A 289 7.35 -5.59 -28.23
C ASN A 289 8.66 -5.03 -28.79
N GLN A 290 9.83 -5.57 -28.40
CA GLN A 290 11.13 -5.13 -28.91
C GLN A 290 11.60 -5.87 -30.17
N LYS A 291 10.80 -6.78 -30.73
CA LYS A 291 11.09 -7.44 -32.01
C LYS A 291 10.83 -6.57 -33.26
N ASN A 292 10.27 -5.37 -33.09
CA ASN A 292 10.03 -4.41 -34.19
C ASN A 292 10.93 -3.16 -34.12
N GLY A 293 12.21 -3.35 -33.78
CA GLY A 293 13.29 -2.56 -34.39
C GLY A 293 13.44 -1.09 -34.00
N ILE A 294 13.21 -0.68 -32.75
CA ILE A 294 13.77 0.58 -32.24
C ILE A 294 14.37 0.35 -30.84
N PRO A 295 15.71 0.44 -30.68
CA PRO A 295 16.34 0.37 -29.37
C PRO A 295 16.10 1.68 -28.61
N LEU A 296 15.38 1.61 -27.49
CA LEU A 296 15.39 2.65 -26.47
C LEU A 296 16.48 2.30 -25.46
N PHE A 297 17.58 3.04 -25.51
CA PHE A 297 18.57 3.10 -24.44
C PHE A 297 17.92 3.73 -23.21
N TRP A 298 17.94 3.01 -22.09
CA TRP A 298 17.90 3.58 -20.75
C TRP A 298 19.31 3.46 -20.17
#